data_AF-A0A258QXZ9-F1
#
_entry.id   AF-A0A258QXZ9-F1
#
_cell.length_a   1.000
_cell.length_b   1.000
_cell.length_c   1.000
_cell.angle_alpha   90.00
_cell.angle_beta   90.00
_cell.angle_gamma   90.00
#
_symmetry.space_group_name_H-M   'P 1'
#
loop_
_entity.id
_entity.type
_entity.pdbx_description
1 polymer ?
#
loop_
_entity_poly.entity_id
_entity_poly.type
_entity_poly.pdbx_seq_one_letter_code
_entity_poly.pdbx_strand_id
1 'polypeptide(L)'
;MKFSIEAVPENQPVPQPAHPHRAPTLTHEFDSLRPKLAYLTPDEISTLEVAYEFSRSAHEGQFRKSGEPYISHPLAVAGILAEWHLDAQTLAAALLHDVVEDTPATAGEIETRFGKAVALLVDGVSKLDKLAFASEQHAQAENFRKMLLAMAQDVRVILVKLA
;
A
#
# COMPACT_ATOMS: atom_id res chain seq x y z
N MET A 1 35.16 3.40 -60.30
CA MET A 1 33.99 2.65 -59.80
C MET A 1 33.06 3.65 -59.11
N LYS A 2 31.83 3.80 -59.62
CA LYS A 2 30.72 4.50 -58.95
C LYS A 2 30.22 3.62 -57.80
N PHE A 3 29.86 4.20 -56.65
CA PHE A 3 28.58 3.93 -55.97
C PHE A 3 28.25 5.10 -55.03
N SER A 4 27.08 5.68 -55.27
CA SER A 4 26.36 6.64 -54.43
C SER A 4 25.83 5.97 -53.17
N ILE A 5 25.70 6.75 -52.09
CA ILE A 5 24.62 6.67 -51.08
C ILE A 5 24.66 8.02 -50.34
N GLU A 6 23.83 8.98 -50.76
CA GLU A 6 22.47 9.29 -50.25
C GLU A 6 22.50 10.26 -49.05
N ALA A 7 21.57 11.21 -49.09
CA ALA A 7 21.51 12.42 -48.27
C ALA A 7 20.38 12.34 -47.22
N VAL A 8 20.63 12.94 -46.03
CA VAL A 8 19.69 13.72 -45.17
C VAL A 8 18.60 12.91 -44.40
N PRO A 9 18.06 13.30 -43.19
CA PRO A 9 18.03 14.63 -42.53
C PRO A 9 18.33 14.72 -41.00
N GLU A 10 18.44 15.98 -40.58
CA GLU A 10 17.98 16.65 -39.34
C GLU A 10 17.83 15.92 -37.98
N ASN A 11 18.48 16.54 -37.00
CA ASN A 11 17.88 17.03 -35.76
C ASN A 11 17.17 16.00 -34.88
N GLN A 12 17.94 15.33 -34.03
CA GLN A 12 17.44 14.89 -32.73
C GLN A 12 18.13 15.72 -31.65
N PRO A 13 17.38 16.55 -30.89
CA PRO A 13 17.95 17.18 -29.70
C PRO A 13 18.33 16.08 -28.72
N VAL A 14 19.59 16.11 -28.28
CA VAL A 14 20.11 15.30 -27.18
C VAL A 14 19.13 15.42 -25.99
N PRO A 15 18.67 14.31 -25.39
CA PRO A 15 17.81 14.40 -24.22
C PRO A 15 18.55 15.14 -23.12
N GLN A 16 18.05 16.34 -22.81
CA GLN A 16 18.52 17.15 -21.70
C GLN A 16 18.26 16.36 -20.40
N PRO A 17 19.15 16.43 -19.39
CA PRO A 17 18.88 15.84 -18.09
C PRO A 17 17.63 16.51 -17.50
N ALA A 18 16.56 15.71 -17.35
CA ALA A 18 15.33 16.16 -16.76
C ALA A 18 15.59 16.65 -15.33
N HIS A 19 15.34 17.95 -15.16
CA HIS A 19 15.12 18.80 -13.99
C HIS A 19 15.49 18.34 -12.57
N PRO A 20 15.98 19.27 -11.71
CA PRO A 20 16.27 18.99 -10.31
C PRO A 20 14.99 18.54 -9.60
N HIS A 21 15.05 17.41 -8.91
CA HIS A 21 13.96 16.92 -8.06
C HIS A 21 13.66 17.98 -6.99
N ARG A 22 12.67 18.83 -7.29
CA ARG A 22 11.99 19.65 -6.31
C ARG A 22 11.40 18.66 -5.31
N ALA A 23 11.82 18.72 -4.05
CA ALA A 23 11.03 18.19 -2.96
C ALA A 23 9.90 19.20 -2.68
N PRO A 24 8.65 18.90 -3.06
CA PRO A 24 7.53 19.32 -2.20
C PRO A 24 6.37 18.30 -2.24
N THR A 25 5.59 18.22 -1.15
CA THR A 25 4.31 17.45 -0.97
C THR A 25 4.40 16.11 -0.23
N LEU A 26 5.50 15.81 0.47
CA LEU A 26 5.66 14.52 1.18
C LEU A 26 4.84 14.41 2.49
N THR A 27 4.37 15.53 3.05
CA THR A 27 3.79 15.59 4.41
C THR A 27 2.27 15.80 4.43
N HIS A 28 1.73 16.46 3.39
CA HIS A 28 0.36 16.98 3.44
C HIS A 28 -0.75 15.92 3.45
N GLU A 29 -0.54 14.76 2.83
CA GLU A 29 -1.58 13.74 2.77
C GLU A 29 -1.71 13.01 4.11
N PHE A 30 -0.60 12.60 4.74
CA PHE A 30 -0.63 12.01 6.07
C PHE A 30 -1.10 13.00 7.14
N ASP A 31 -0.83 14.30 6.97
CA ASP A 31 -1.33 15.34 7.87
C ASP A 31 -2.86 15.34 7.99
N SER A 32 -3.59 14.84 6.97
CA SER A 32 -5.05 14.68 7.04
C SER A 32 -5.50 13.59 8.02
N LEU A 33 -4.63 12.61 8.30
CA LEU A 33 -4.89 11.53 9.25
C LEU A 33 -4.56 11.94 10.68
N ARG A 34 -3.55 12.80 10.89
CA ARG A 34 -3.06 13.22 12.21
C ARG A 34 -4.14 13.62 13.22
N PRO A 35 -5.17 14.42 12.87
CA PRO A 35 -6.22 14.78 13.83
C PRO A 35 -6.99 13.57 14.38
N LYS A 36 -7.08 12.49 13.60
CA LYS A 36 -7.77 11.25 13.98
C LYS A 36 -6.90 10.34 14.85
N LEU A 37 -5.59 10.60 14.93
CA LEU A 37 -4.62 9.79 15.68
C LEU A 37 -4.35 10.30 17.11
N ALA A 38 -5.14 11.27 17.59
CA ALA A 38 -4.90 11.92 18.88
C ALA A 38 -4.93 10.98 20.11
N TYR A 39 -5.46 9.77 19.94
CA TYR A 39 -5.50 8.73 20.99
C TYR A 39 -4.24 7.86 21.05
N LEU A 40 -3.31 8.01 20.09
CA LEU A 40 -2.06 7.28 20.02
C LEU A 40 -0.89 8.06 20.63
N THR A 41 0.15 7.34 21.01
CA THR A 41 1.41 7.93 21.47
C THR A 41 2.21 8.52 20.29
N PRO A 42 3.10 9.50 20.55
CA PRO A 42 3.96 10.07 19.51
C PRO A 42 4.81 9.02 18.76
N ASP A 43 5.29 7.99 19.47
CA ASP A 43 6.10 6.91 18.90
C ASP A 43 5.27 6.03 17.94
N GLU A 44 4.00 5.76 18.30
CA GLU A 44 3.06 5.06 17.44
C GLU A 44 2.74 5.88 16.17
N ILE A 45 2.51 7.19 16.31
CA ILE A 45 2.28 8.08 15.16
C ILE A 45 3.51 8.10 14.25
N SER A 46 4.72 8.17 14.82
CA SER A 46 5.95 8.09 14.04
C SER A 46 6.08 6.78 13.27
N THR A 47 5.69 5.65 13.89
CA THR A 47 5.65 4.35 13.22
C THR A 47 4.67 4.36 12.02
N LEU A 48 3.52 5.01 12.17
CA LEU A 48 2.52 5.16 11.10
C LEU A 48 3.01 6.06 9.96
N GLU A 49 3.76 7.11 10.27
CA GLU A 49 4.40 7.97 9.25
C GLU A 49 5.40 7.16 8.41
N VAL A 50 6.20 6.31 9.05
CA VAL A 50 7.13 5.41 8.34
C VAL A 50 6.39 4.38 7.49
N ALA A 51 5.27 3.83 8.00
CA ALA A 51 4.44 2.88 7.26
C ALA A 51 3.79 3.53 6.03
N TYR A 52 3.25 4.74 6.19
CA TYR A 52 2.69 5.53 5.09
C TYR A 52 3.75 5.81 4.02
N GLU A 53 4.94 6.26 4.41
CA GLU A 53 6.01 6.59 3.45
C GLU A 53 6.50 5.36 2.69
N PHE A 54 6.60 4.22 3.38
CA PHE A 54 6.93 2.95 2.74
C PHE A 54 5.86 2.52 1.74
N SER A 55 4.59 2.60 2.12
CA SER A 55 3.46 2.30 1.22
C SER A 55 3.43 3.22 0.00
N ARG A 56 3.56 4.53 0.22
CA ARG A 56 3.61 5.54 -0.84
C ARG A 56 4.73 5.25 -1.85
N SER A 57 5.91 4.92 -1.35
CA SER A 57 7.08 4.59 -2.18
C SER A 57 6.88 3.29 -2.95
N ALA A 58 6.29 2.27 -2.32
CA ALA A 58 6.03 0.98 -2.95
C ALA A 58 5.01 1.09 -4.09
N HIS A 59 4.01 1.96 -3.93
CA HIS A 59 2.98 2.24 -4.94
C HIS A 59 3.32 3.45 -5.84
N GLU A 60 4.57 3.90 -5.89
CA GLU A 60 4.97 5.03 -6.74
C GLU A 60 4.68 4.73 -8.22
N GLY A 61 4.03 5.68 -8.90
CA GLY A 61 3.58 5.51 -10.28
C GLY A 61 2.32 4.66 -10.47
N GLN A 62 1.74 4.14 -9.40
CA GLN A 62 0.44 3.45 -9.45
C GLN A 62 -0.70 4.45 -9.21
N PHE A 63 -1.77 4.29 -10.00
CA PHE A 63 -2.93 5.16 -9.96
C PHE A 63 -4.22 4.34 -9.86
N ARG A 64 -5.19 4.86 -9.11
CA ARG A 64 -6.55 4.30 -9.07
C ARG A 64 -7.25 4.51 -10.41
N LYS A 65 -8.35 3.77 -10.63
CA LYS A 65 -9.23 3.94 -11.81
C LYS A 65 -9.79 5.37 -11.94
N SER A 66 -9.87 6.11 -10.84
CA SER A 66 -10.27 7.52 -10.78
C SER A 66 -9.17 8.50 -11.23
N GLY A 67 -7.92 8.05 -11.37
CA GLY A 67 -6.76 8.88 -11.71
C GLY A 67 -5.98 9.44 -10.51
N GLU A 68 -6.42 9.16 -9.28
CA GLU A 68 -5.69 9.54 -8.06
C GLU A 68 -4.50 8.61 -7.79
N PRO A 69 -3.45 9.08 -7.08
CA PRO A 69 -2.39 8.21 -6.58
C PRO A 69 -2.95 7.04 -5.77
N TYR A 70 -2.40 5.83 -5.95
CA TYR A 70 -2.91 4.63 -5.27
C TYR A 70 -2.91 4.77 -3.74
N ILE A 71 -1.92 5.49 -3.19
CA ILE A 71 -1.78 5.75 -1.74
C ILE A 71 -3.02 6.39 -1.10
N SER A 72 -3.91 7.03 -1.88
CA SER A 72 -5.16 7.56 -1.36
C SER A 72 -6.08 6.49 -0.78
N HIS A 73 -6.00 5.24 -1.28
CA HIS A 73 -6.78 4.11 -0.78
C HIS A 73 -6.30 3.63 0.60
N PRO A 74 -5.04 3.20 0.81
CA PRO A 74 -4.56 2.80 2.14
C PRO A 74 -4.74 3.91 3.20
N LEU A 75 -4.59 5.17 2.81
CA LEU A 75 -4.81 6.31 3.70
C LEU A 75 -6.28 6.46 4.13
N ALA A 76 -7.23 6.26 3.21
CA ALA A 76 -8.65 6.30 3.50
C ALA A 76 -9.06 5.16 4.46
N VAL A 77 -8.59 3.95 4.21
CA VAL A 77 -8.82 2.77 5.07
C VAL A 77 -8.28 3.04 6.48
N ALA A 78 -7.03 3.50 6.60
CA ALA A 78 -6.45 3.87 7.89
C ALA A 78 -7.24 4.98 8.59
N GLY A 79 -7.80 5.93 7.83
CA GLY A 79 -8.67 6.99 8.34
C GLY A 79 -9.97 6.48 8.98
N ILE A 80 -10.61 5.47 8.39
CA ILE A 80 -11.83 4.85 8.93
C ILE A 80 -11.50 4.07 10.21
N LEU A 81 -10.41 3.29 10.20
CA LEU A 81 -9.99 2.52 11.36
C LEU A 81 -9.54 3.40 12.53
N ALA A 82 -8.98 4.58 12.25
CA ALA A 82 -8.66 5.59 13.25
C ALA A 82 -9.93 6.18 13.89
N GLU A 83 -11.03 6.34 13.14
CA GLU A 83 -12.32 6.75 13.71
C GLU A 83 -12.87 5.71 14.68
N TRP A 84 -12.58 4.42 14.43
CA TRP A 84 -12.92 3.32 15.34
C TRP A 84 -11.93 3.16 16.51
N HIS A 85 -10.92 4.03 16.60
CA HIS A 85 -9.90 4.03 17.64
C HIS A 85 -9.13 2.70 17.75
N LEU A 86 -8.81 2.07 16.62
CA LEU A 86 -8.01 0.84 16.61
C LEU A 86 -6.54 1.12 16.91
N ASP A 87 -5.82 0.09 17.36
CA ASP A 87 -4.42 0.19 17.75
C ASP A 87 -3.49 0.51 16.57
N ALA A 88 -2.32 1.08 16.88
CA ALA A 88 -1.34 1.50 15.88
C ALA A 88 -0.89 0.35 14.96
N GLN A 89 -0.85 -0.89 15.44
CA GLN A 89 -0.50 -2.05 14.61
C GLN A 89 -1.53 -2.30 13.51
N THR A 90 -2.82 -2.12 13.82
CA THR A 90 -3.91 -2.26 12.86
C THR A 90 -3.87 -1.15 11.82
N LEU A 91 -3.63 0.09 12.24
CA LEU A 91 -3.49 1.20 11.31
C LEU A 91 -2.27 1.04 10.41
N ALA A 92 -1.14 0.57 10.94
CA ALA A 92 0.05 0.25 10.15
C ALA A 92 -0.27 -0.86 9.14
N ALA A 93 -0.96 -1.92 9.56
CA ALA A 93 -1.38 -2.99 8.66
C ALA A 93 -2.30 -2.48 7.55
N ALA A 94 -3.22 -1.56 7.85
CA ALA A 94 -4.08 -0.93 6.85
C ALA A 94 -3.32 -0.08 5.83
N LEU A 95 -2.29 0.66 6.27
CA LEU A 95 -1.42 1.41 5.35
C LEU A 95 -0.60 0.48 4.44
N LEU A 96 -0.33 -0.76 4.88
CA LEU A 96 0.58 -1.70 4.23
C LEU A 96 -0.11 -2.87 3.52
N HIS A 97 -1.42 -3.03 3.65
CA HIS A 97 -2.11 -4.27 3.25
C HIS A 97 -1.91 -4.63 1.77
N ASP A 98 -2.01 -3.64 0.88
CA ASP A 98 -1.82 -3.83 -0.56
C ASP A 98 -0.35 -3.85 -1.00
N VAL A 99 0.58 -3.48 -0.11
CA VAL A 99 2.00 -3.40 -0.47
C VAL A 99 2.56 -4.78 -0.77
N VAL A 100 2.18 -5.80 -0.01
CA VAL A 100 2.63 -7.19 -0.26
C VAL A 100 1.90 -7.82 -1.45
N GLU A 101 0.75 -7.27 -1.84
CA GLU A 101 -0.08 -7.81 -2.91
C GLU A 101 0.29 -7.24 -4.28
N ASP A 102 0.44 -5.92 -4.36
CA ASP A 102 0.57 -5.17 -5.61
C ASP A 102 2.01 -4.71 -5.90
N THR A 103 2.95 -5.00 -5.01
CA THR A 103 4.35 -4.57 -5.14
C THR A 103 5.32 -5.72 -4.86
N PRO A 104 6.61 -5.59 -5.22
CA PRO A 104 7.63 -6.60 -4.93
C PRO A 104 7.97 -6.79 -3.44
N ALA A 105 7.38 -6.00 -2.55
CA ALA A 105 7.66 -6.05 -1.12
C ALA A 105 7.24 -7.39 -0.50
N THR A 106 7.97 -7.82 0.53
CA THR A 106 7.70 -9.12 1.19
C THR A 106 7.24 -8.99 2.63
N ALA A 107 6.51 -9.98 3.13
CA ALA A 107 6.12 -10.05 4.54
C ALA A 107 7.34 -10.02 5.49
N GLY A 108 8.49 -10.56 5.07
CA GLY A 108 9.74 -10.49 5.85
C GLY A 108 10.32 -9.09 5.95
N GLU A 109 10.16 -8.26 4.92
CA GLU A 109 10.52 -6.83 4.97
C GLU A 109 9.61 -6.07 5.92
N ILE A 110 8.31 -6.37 5.92
CA ILE A 110 7.36 -5.79 6.87
C ILE A 110 7.69 -6.21 8.30
N GLU A 111 7.99 -7.48 8.55
CA GLU A 111 8.37 -7.97 9.88
C GLU A 111 9.64 -7.26 10.40
N THR A 112 10.62 -7.05 9.52
CA THR A 112 11.88 -6.39 9.88
C THR A 112 11.67 -4.91 10.23
N ARG A 113 10.77 -4.22 9.52
CA ARG A 113 10.55 -2.77 9.66
C ARG A 113 9.51 -2.40 10.72
N PHE A 114 8.43 -3.16 10.81
CA PHE A 114 7.23 -2.84 11.59
C PHE A 114 6.90 -3.90 12.65
N GLY A 115 7.69 -4.97 12.70
CA GLY A 115 7.54 -6.04 13.67
C GLY A 115 6.58 -7.15 13.23
N LYS A 116 6.69 -8.28 13.94
CA LYS A 116 5.97 -9.51 13.63
C LYS A 116 4.44 -9.37 13.69
N ALA A 117 3.92 -8.54 14.59
CA ALA A 117 2.48 -8.36 14.72
C ALA A 117 1.86 -7.70 13.48
N VAL A 118 2.49 -6.65 12.95
CA VAL A 118 2.05 -5.97 11.73
C VAL A 118 2.18 -6.90 10.52
N ALA A 119 3.30 -7.64 10.42
CA ALA A 119 3.50 -8.62 9.35
C ALA A 119 2.42 -9.70 9.33
N LEU A 120 2.03 -10.22 10.51
CA LEU A 120 0.98 -11.22 10.62
C LEU A 120 -0.39 -10.66 10.20
N LEU A 121 -0.70 -9.41 10.55
CA LEU A 121 -1.93 -8.74 10.14
C LEU A 121 -1.96 -8.56 8.62
N VAL A 122 -0.90 -8.03 8.01
CA VAL A 122 -0.80 -7.81 6.56
C VAL A 122 -0.91 -9.13 5.78
N ASP A 123 -0.19 -10.16 6.22
CA ASP A 123 -0.27 -11.51 5.63
C ASP A 123 -1.67 -12.12 5.78
N GLY A 124 -2.32 -11.90 6.93
CA GLY A 124 -3.71 -12.29 7.17
C GLY A 124 -4.68 -11.63 6.20
N VAL A 125 -4.53 -10.32 5.95
CA VAL A 125 -5.38 -9.56 5.03
C VAL A 125 -5.20 -10.04 3.57
N SER A 126 -3.96 -10.14 3.07
CA SER A 126 -3.73 -10.60 1.68
C SER A 126 -4.19 -12.06 1.45
N LYS A 127 -4.08 -12.93 2.46
CA LYS A 127 -4.61 -14.30 2.37
C LYS A 127 -6.14 -14.32 2.30
N LEU A 128 -6.79 -13.42 3.04
CA LEU A 128 -8.25 -13.30 3.00
C LEU A 128 -8.73 -12.90 1.61
N ASP A 129 -8.01 -11.99 0.94
CA ASP A 129 -8.34 -11.52 -0.40
C ASP A 129 -8.21 -12.62 -1.45
N LYS A 130 -7.14 -13.41 -1.37
CA LYS A 130 -6.95 -14.60 -2.22
C LYS A 130 -8.06 -15.64 -2.03
N LEU A 131 -8.52 -15.85 -0.80
CA LEU A 131 -9.62 -16.77 -0.49
C LEU A 131 -10.98 -16.26 -0.96
N ALA A 132 -11.25 -14.95 -0.81
CA ALA A 132 -12.48 -14.33 -1.28
C ALA A 132 -12.60 -14.43 -2.81
N PHE A 133 -11.51 -14.14 -3.53
CA PHE A 133 -11.45 -14.25 -4.99
C PHE A 133 -11.66 -15.69 -5.49
N ALA A 134 -11.06 -16.68 -4.81
CA ALA A 134 -11.27 -18.10 -5.12
C ALA A 134 -12.74 -18.54 -4.87
N SER A 135 -13.43 -17.92 -3.90
CA SER A 135 -14.82 -18.24 -3.57
C SER A 135 -15.83 -17.77 -4.61
N GLU A 136 -15.55 -16.66 -5.30
CA GLU A 136 -16.37 -16.19 -6.43
C GLU A 136 -16.28 -17.15 -7.63
N GLN A 137 -15.19 -17.93 -7.72
CA GLN A 137 -14.95 -18.82 -8.84
C GLN A 137 -15.40 -20.28 -8.61
N HIS A 138 -15.33 -20.88 -7.41
CA HIS A 138 -16.04 -22.15 -7.03
C HIS A 138 -15.78 -22.54 -5.53
N ALA A 139 -16.69 -23.36 -4.96
CA ALA A 139 -16.66 -24.04 -3.64
C ALA A 139 -16.93 -23.17 -2.37
N GLN A 140 -18.19 -22.77 -2.15
CA GLN A 140 -18.61 -21.90 -1.05
C GLN A 140 -18.36 -22.43 0.38
N ALA A 141 -18.44 -23.74 0.64
CA ALA A 141 -18.40 -24.25 2.03
C ALA A 141 -16.98 -24.32 2.64
N GLU A 142 -16.02 -24.85 1.89
CA GLU A 142 -14.62 -24.97 2.35
C GLU A 142 -13.90 -23.62 2.36
N ASN A 143 -14.22 -22.74 1.40
CA ASN A 143 -13.67 -21.38 1.38
C ASN A 143 -14.25 -20.55 2.53
N PHE A 144 -15.53 -20.69 2.87
CA PHE A 144 -16.13 -20.05 4.05
C PHE A 144 -15.50 -20.56 5.35
N ARG A 145 -15.23 -21.86 5.47
CA ARG A 145 -14.52 -22.44 6.63
C ARG A 145 -13.08 -21.91 6.73
N LYS A 146 -12.34 -21.83 5.63
CA LYS A 146 -10.98 -21.26 5.58
C LYS A 146 -10.96 -19.77 5.90
N MET A 147 -11.93 -19.03 5.39
CA MET A 147 -12.16 -17.61 5.70
C MET A 147 -12.37 -17.45 7.21
N LEU A 148 -13.33 -18.18 7.81
CA LEU A 148 -13.57 -18.18 9.26
C LEU A 148 -12.35 -18.59 10.10
N LEU A 149 -11.51 -19.51 9.62
CA LEU A 149 -10.30 -19.93 10.33
C LEU A 149 -9.18 -18.87 10.28
N ALA A 150 -9.00 -18.20 9.15
CA ALA A 150 -8.08 -17.06 9.04
C ALA A 150 -8.56 -15.89 9.92
N MET A 151 -9.87 -15.66 9.96
CA MET A 151 -10.56 -14.66 10.79
C MET A 151 -10.51 -14.96 12.30
N ALA A 152 -10.53 -16.24 12.70
CA ALA A 152 -10.53 -16.64 14.11
C ALA A 152 -9.22 -16.34 14.83
N GLN A 153 -8.14 -16.07 14.10
CA GLN A 153 -6.83 -15.79 14.69
C GLN A 153 -6.66 -14.31 15.08
N ASP A 154 -7.29 -13.38 14.36
CA ASP A 154 -7.26 -11.96 14.72
C ASP A 154 -8.43 -11.18 14.07
N VAL A 155 -9.35 -10.67 14.91
CA VAL A 155 -10.51 -9.88 14.45
C VAL A 155 -10.09 -8.62 13.70
N ARG A 156 -8.89 -8.09 13.97
CA ARG A 156 -8.36 -6.87 13.35
C ARG A 156 -8.21 -7.03 11.84
N VAL A 157 -7.93 -8.25 11.35
CA VAL A 157 -7.85 -8.57 9.91
C VAL A 157 -9.18 -8.30 9.20
N ILE A 158 -10.32 -8.59 9.84
CA ILE A 158 -11.64 -8.32 9.28
C ILE A 158 -11.92 -6.83 9.24
N LEU A 159 -11.56 -6.13 10.31
CA LEU A 159 -11.81 -4.69 10.42
C LEU A 159 -11.08 -3.94 9.32
N VAL A 160 -9.83 -4.30 9.03
CA VAL A 160 -9.06 -3.74 7.91
C VAL A 160 -9.76 -3.99 6.58
N LYS A 161 -10.46 -5.11 6.40
CA LYS A 161 -11.16 -5.42 5.15
C LYS A 161 -12.52 -4.76 4.99
N LEU A 162 -13.19 -4.41 6.10
CA LEU A 162 -14.51 -3.78 6.10
C LEU A 162 -14.45 -2.24 5.98
N ALA A 163 -13.31 -1.64 6.28
CA ALA A 163 -13.05 -0.22 6.11
C ALA A 163 -12.74 0.12 4.64
#